data_AF-A0AAJ3YW29-F1
#
_entry.id   AF-A0AAJ3YW29-F1
#
_cell.length_a   1.000
_cell.length_b   1.000
_cell.length_c   1.000
_cell.angle_alpha   90.00
_cell.angle_beta   90.00
_cell.angle_gamma   90.00
#
_symmetry.space_group_name_H-M   'P 1'
#
loop_
_entity.id
_entity.type
_entity.pdbx_description
1 polymer ?
#
loop_
_entity_poly.entity_id
_entity_poly.type
_entity_poly.pdbx_seq_one_letter_code
_entity_poly.pdbx_strand_id
1 'polypeptide(L)' 'MTYAAPQVDYSVSPAIEDQAWFLVFIAVLLALGATIVLGAAVWCVANGNGSFTGAVKWVNGLEVKIECKK' A
#
# COMPACT_ATOMS: atom_id res chain seq x y z
N MET A 1 4.28 -38.38 -45.35
CA MET A 1 4.70 -36.96 -45.40
C MET A 1 4.33 -36.36 -44.06
N THR A 2 5.31 -36.11 -43.20
CA THR A 2 5.08 -35.64 -41.82
C THR A 2 5.05 -34.12 -41.85
N TYR A 3 3.92 -33.52 -41.51
CA TYR A 3 3.77 -32.07 -41.44
C TYR A 3 4.21 -31.58 -40.07
N ALA A 4 5.23 -30.71 -40.01
CA ALA A 4 5.66 -30.03 -38.80
C ALA A 4 5.18 -28.57 -38.84
N ALA A 5 4.26 -28.22 -37.95
CA ALA A 5 3.80 -26.84 -37.80
C ALA A 5 4.84 -26.00 -37.02
N PRO A 6 5.08 -24.73 -37.40
CA PRO A 6 5.96 -23.86 -36.65
C PRO A 6 5.41 -23.63 -35.24
N GLN A 7 6.23 -23.92 -34.23
CA GLN A 7 5.90 -23.60 -32.84
C GLN A 7 6.28 -22.14 -32.59
N VAL A 8 5.37 -21.38 -32.00
CA VAL A 8 5.66 -20.03 -31.54
C VAL A 8 6.19 -20.17 -30.11
N ASP A 9 7.45 -19.78 -29.88
CA ASP A 9 8.01 -19.71 -28.53
C ASP A 9 7.34 -18.54 -27.78
N TYR A 10 6.25 -18.85 -27.06
CA TYR A 10 5.71 -17.96 -26.05
C TYR A 10 6.58 -18.12 -24.81
N SER A 11 7.56 -17.24 -24.66
CA SER A 11 8.23 -16.99 -23.38
C SER A 11 7.25 -16.29 -22.43
N VAL A 12 6.19 -17.01 -22.04
CA VAL A 12 5.38 -16.62 -20.87
C VAL A 12 6.35 -16.68 -19.71
N SER A 13 6.78 -15.51 -19.23
CA SER A 13 7.56 -15.44 -18.01
C SER A 13 6.55 -15.46 -16.86
N PRO A 14 6.28 -16.61 -16.22
CA PRO A 14 5.27 -16.71 -15.17
C PRO A 14 5.57 -15.79 -13.99
N ALA A 15 6.84 -15.40 -13.83
CA ALA A 15 7.27 -14.42 -12.85
C ALA A 15 6.59 -13.05 -13.00
N ILE A 16 6.12 -12.66 -14.20
CA ILE A 16 5.51 -11.35 -14.43
C ILE A 16 4.03 -11.34 -14.01
N GLU A 17 3.30 -12.45 -14.19
CA GLU A 17 1.87 -12.51 -13.85
C GLU A 17 1.64 -12.71 -12.35
N ASP A 18 2.41 -13.59 -11.68
CA ASP A 18 2.20 -13.89 -10.26
C ASP A 18 2.62 -12.74 -9.32
N GLN A 19 3.52 -11.85 -9.78
CA GLN A 19 4.04 -10.73 -8.98
C GLN A 19 3.19 -9.46 -9.08
N ALA A 20 2.31 -9.35 -10.09
CA ALA A 20 1.48 -8.16 -10.28
C ALA A 20 0.51 -7.92 -9.11
N TRP A 21 -0.04 -8.99 -8.53
CA TRP A 21 -0.97 -8.88 -7.39
C TRP A 21 -0.32 -8.37 -6.10
N PHE A 22 0.98 -8.62 -5.92
CA PHE A 22 1.72 -8.04 -4.79
C PHE A 22 1.77 -6.51 -4.88
N LEU A 23 1.94 -5.96 -6.08
CA LEU A 23 1.90 -4.50 -6.30
C LEU A 23 0.51 -3.92 -6.00
N VAL A 24 -0.56 -4.62 -6.40
CA VAL A 24 -1.94 -4.22 -6.08
C VAL A 24 -2.15 -4.20 -4.58
N PHE A 25 -1.69 -5.23 -3.86
CA PHE A 25 -1.78 -5.29 -2.40
C PHE A 25 -1.05 -4.12 -1.73
N ILE A 26 0.17 -3.78 -2.16
CA ILE A 26 0.89 -2.62 -1.64
C ILE A 26 0.15 -1.32 -1.95
N ALA A 27 -0.38 -1.17 -3.16
CA ALA A 27 -1.13 0.03 -3.56
C ALA A 27 -2.36 0.24 -2.65
N VAL A 28 -3.08 -0.84 -2.30
CA VAL A 28 -4.20 -0.79 -1.37
C VAL A 28 -3.74 -0.36 0.04
N LEU A 29 -2.64 -0.92 0.55
CA LEU A 29 -2.10 -0.54 1.86
C LEU A 29 -1.67 0.93 1.89
N LEU A 30 -1.03 1.43 0.83
CA LEU A 30 -0.64 2.83 0.72
C LEU A 30 -1.86 3.75 0.64
N ALA A 31 -2.89 3.37 -0.12
CA ALA A 31 -4.13 4.14 -0.21
C ALA A 31 -4.82 4.23 1.16
N LEU A 32 -4.94 3.11 1.88
CA LEU A 32 -5.51 3.09 3.23
C LEU A 32 -4.68 3.96 4.19
N GLY A 33 -3.36 3.82 4.18
CA GLY A 33 -2.46 4.67 4.98
C GLY A 33 -2.64 6.16 4.67
N ALA A 34 -2.71 6.52 3.39
CA ALA A 34 -2.91 7.90 2.94
C ALA A 34 -4.25 8.47 3.41
N THR A 35 -5.34 7.70 3.34
CA THR A 35 -6.65 8.18 3.82
C THR A 35 -6.66 8.50 5.30
N ILE A 36 -5.97 7.69 6.14
CA ILE A 36 -5.86 7.94 7.58
C ILE A 36 -5.08 9.23 7.85
N VAL A 37 -3.95 9.42 7.15
CA VAL A 37 -3.12 10.63 7.31
C VAL A 37 -3.86 11.88 6.84
N LEU A 38 -4.56 11.83 5.70
CA LEU A 38 -5.38 12.93 5.20
C LEU A 38 -6.53 13.25 6.15
N GLY A 39 -7.21 12.24 6.70
CA GLY A 39 -8.26 12.44 7.69
C GLY A 39 -7.74 13.12 8.96
N ALA A 40 -6.56 12.71 9.43
CA ALA A 40 -5.91 13.35 10.57
C ALA A 40 -5.48 14.80 10.24
N ALA A 41 -5.00 15.07 9.03
CA ALA A 41 -4.66 16.43 8.58
C ALA A 41 -5.89 17.34 8.56
N VAL A 42 -7.02 16.88 8.00
CA VAL A 42 -8.29 17.61 8.01
C VAL A 42 -8.75 17.88 9.44
N TRP A 43 -8.62 16.90 10.34
CA TRP A 43 -8.95 17.08 11.76
C TRP A 43 -8.05 18.13 12.43
N CYS A 44 -6.75 18.16 12.13
CA CYS A 44 -5.86 19.22 12.63
C CYS A 44 -6.33 20.61 12.19
N VAL A 45 -6.74 20.77 10.92
CA VAL A 45 -7.24 22.05 10.40
C VAL A 45 -8.55 22.46 11.08
N ALA A 46 -9.47 21.52 11.29
CA ALA A 46 -10.79 21.81 11.84
C ALA A 46 -10.78 22.05 13.37
N ASN A 47 -10.00 21.26 14.13
CA ASN A 47 -9.98 21.29 15.59
C ASN A 47 -8.77 22.03 16.20
N GLY A 48 -7.81 22.46 15.38
CA GLY A 48 -6.74 23.39 15.73
C GLY A 48 -5.57 22.82 16.54
N ASN A 49 -5.80 22.06 17.62
CA ASN A 49 -4.72 21.54 18.47
C ASN A 49 -5.12 20.27 19.23
N GLY A 50 -4.20 19.29 19.28
CA GLY A 50 -4.39 18.05 20.03
C GLY A 50 -3.72 16.84 19.38
N SER A 51 -3.72 15.71 20.09
CA SER A 51 -3.31 14.42 19.53
C SER A 51 -4.54 13.71 18.98
N PHE A 52 -4.43 13.12 17.79
CA PHE A 52 -5.44 12.17 17.30
C PHE A 52 -5.55 11.02 18.32
N THR A 53 -6.77 10.62 18.68
CA THR A 53 -7.03 9.61 19.71
C THR A 53 -6.77 8.21 19.15
N GLY A 54 -5.50 7.89 18.88
CA GLY A 54 -5.09 6.64 18.27
C GLY A 54 -3.57 6.64 18.04
N ALA A 55 -2.82 6.14 19.01
CA ALA A 55 -1.41 5.83 18.85
C ALA A 55 -1.27 4.31 18.76
N VAL A 56 -0.53 3.84 17.75
CA VAL A 56 -0.21 2.41 17.61
C VAL A 56 1.24 2.23 17.99
N LYS A 57 1.48 1.37 18.99
CA LYS A 57 2.81 1.05 19.49
C LYS A 57 3.04 -0.44 19.43
N TRP A 58 4.11 -0.84 18.76
CA TRP A 58 4.55 -2.23 18.73
C TRP A 58 5.53 -2.49 19.89
N VAL A 59 5.42 -3.65 20.54
CA VAL A 59 6.11 -3.99 21.81
C VAL A 59 7.64 -3.84 21.73
N ASN A 60 8.23 -4.01 20.54
CA ASN A 60 9.65 -3.75 20.24
C ASN A 60 9.80 -3.17 18.83
N GLY A 61 9.06 -2.11 18.50
CA GLY A 61 9.02 -1.61 17.13
C GLY A 61 8.61 -0.16 17.00
N LEU A 62 8.04 0.17 15.83
CA LEU A 62 7.63 1.50 15.48
C LEU A 62 6.47 1.98 16.38
N GLU A 63 6.59 3.20 16.89
CA GLU A 63 5.48 3.92 17.51
C GLU A 63 5.00 4.98 16.52
N VAL A 64 3.74 4.90 16.10
CA VAL A 64 3.13 5.87 15.18
C VAL A 64 2.13 6.68 15.99
N LYS A 65 2.42 7.98 16.12
CA LYS A 65 1.56 8.96 16.78
C LYS A 65 1.37 10.15 15.85
N ILE A 66 0.12 10.53 15.64
CA ILE A 66 -0.23 11.72 14.84
C ILE A 66 -0.67 12.81 15.82
N GLU A 67 0.14 13.87 15.92
CA GLU A 67 -0.14 15.05 16.72
C GLU A 67 -0.32 16.27 15.81
N CYS A 68 -1.34 17.07 16.10
CA CYS A 68 -1.51 18.39 15.53
C CYS A 68 -0.78 19.39 16.43
N LYS A 69 0.32 19.97 15.93
CA LYS A 69 1.06 21.03 16.59
C LYS A 69 0.74 22.37 15.95
N LYS A 70 0.64 23.40 16.79
CA LYS A 70 0.40 24.80 16.43
C LYS A 70 1.58 25.41 15.68
#